data_AF-A0A7D5N623-F1
#
_entry.id   AF-A0A7D5N623-F1
#
_cell.length_a   1.000
_cell.length_b   1.000
_cell.length_c   1.000
_cell.angle_alpha   90.00
_cell.angle_beta   90.00
_cell.angle_gamma   90.00
#
_symmetry.space_group_name_H-M   'P 1'
#
loop_
_entity.id
_entity.type
_entity.pdbx_description
1 polymer ?
#
loop_
_entity_poly.entity_id
_entity_poly.type
_entity_poly.pdbx_seq_one_letter_code
_entity_poly.pdbx_strand_id
1 'polypeptide(L)'
;MDGNVDFASNLHVAGNTTNDGTLAVGGEMIVSSGNGIVKSNSGTQLRMGFSSGNVSATVASNSSVSATFNITPFAGTNSNIRVSIAQFQPASGSGTGFTHFIITPHDVDDANNQVEVTFFNAGSTSASFNGTLYLLCVATD
;
A
#
# COMPACT_ATOMS: atom_id res chain seq x y z
N MET A 1 -25.99 -27.23 -26.07
CA MET A 1 -26.28 -28.57 -25.53
C MET A 1 -25.52 -28.61 -24.24
N ASP A 2 -26.25 -28.66 -23.13
CA ASP A 2 -25.65 -28.53 -21.81
C ASP A 2 -25.72 -29.92 -21.17
N GLY A 3 -24.61 -30.35 -20.57
CA GLY A 3 -24.49 -31.67 -19.99
C GLY A 3 -23.20 -31.84 -19.22
N ASN A 4 -23.22 -32.71 -18.21
CA ASN A 4 -22.06 -32.99 -17.40
C ASN A 4 -21.10 -33.92 -18.15
N VAL A 5 -19.81 -33.62 -18.09
CA VAL A 5 -18.73 -34.48 -18.57
C VAL A 5 -17.84 -34.80 -17.39
N ASP A 6 -17.84 -36.07 -16.99
CA ASP A 6 -17.04 -36.56 -15.88
C ASP A 6 -15.85 -37.38 -16.40
N PHE A 7 -14.64 -36.98 -16.03
CA PHE A 7 -13.42 -37.74 -16.29
C PHE A 7 -12.99 -38.44 -15.01
N ALA A 8 -13.08 -39.78 -14.98
CA ALA A 8 -12.65 -40.60 -13.84
C ALA A 8 -11.13 -40.86 -13.80
N SER A 9 -10.38 -40.22 -14.70
CA SER A 9 -8.92 -40.34 -14.86
C SER A 9 -8.31 -38.96 -15.13
N ASN A 10 -7.04 -38.92 -15.52
CA ASN A 10 -6.37 -37.66 -15.87
C ASN A 10 -6.97 -37.02 -17.13
N LEU A 11 -7.25 -35.72 -17.07
CA LEU A 11 -7.56 -34.88 -18.21
C LEU A 11 -6.31 -34.05 -18.58
N HIS A 12 -5.84 -34.17 -19.81
CA HIS A 12 -4.78 -33.32 -20.34
C HIS A 12 -5.41 -32.32 -21.33
N VAL A 13 -5.30 -31.03 -21.04
CA VAL A 13 -5.62 -29.97 -22.00
C VAL A 13 -4.31 -29.31 -22.45
N ALA A 14 -3.91 -29.56 -23.70
CA ALA A 14 -2.64 -29.07 -24.24
C ALA A 14 -2.67 -27.57 -24.60
N GLY A 15 -3.87 -26.98 -24.64
CA GLY A 15 -4.11 -25.57 -24.87
C GLY A 15 -4.69 -24.86 -23.65
N ASN A 16 -5.20 -23.65 -23.87
CA ASN A 16 -5.85 -22.88 -22.82
C ASN A 16 -7.19 -23.50 -22.44
N THR A 17 -7.50 -23.51 -21.14
CA THR A 17 -8.83 -23.86 -20.62
C THR A 17 -9.46 -22.61 -20.00
N THR A 18 -10.68 -22.30 -20.39
CA THR A 18 -11.52 -21.31 -19.70
C THR A 18 -12.55 -22.07 -18.88
N ASN A 19 -12.69 -21.73 -17.60
CA ASN A 19 -13.77 -22.21 -16.75
C ASN A 19 -14.67 -21.03 -16.42
N ASP A 20 -15.90 -21.04 -16.93
CA ASP A 20 -16.90 -19.98 -16.70
C ASP A 20 -17.63 -20.17 -15.35
N GLY A 21 -17.35 -21.26 -14.62
CA GLY A 21 -17.90 -21.60 -13.32
C GLY A 21 -16.84 -21.70 -12.22
N THR A 22 -17.13 -22.51 -11.21
CA THR A 22 -16.20 -22.74 -10.09
C THR A 22 -15.16 -23.80 -10.48
N LEU A 23 -13.88 -23.50 -10.28
CA LEU A 23 -12.81 -24.49 -10.29
C LEU A 23 -12.47 -24.88 -8.84
N ALA A 24 -12.90 -26.08 -8.43
CA ALA A 24 -12.51 -26.66 -7.14
C ALA A 24 -11.33 -27.62 -7.35
N VAL A 25 -10.20 -27.36 -6.70
CA VAL A 25 -9.04 -28.26 -6.71
C VAL A 25 -9.00 -29.01 -5.39
N GLY A 26 -9.34 -30.30 -5.41
CA GLY A 26 -9.33 -31.15 -4.22
C GLY A 26 -7.94 -31.62 -3.78
N GLY A 27 -6.92 -31.45 -4.64
CA GLY A 27 -5.52 -31.78 -4.38
C GLY A 27 -4.61 -30.56 -4.48
N GLU A 28 -3.44 -30.71 -5.10
CA GLU A 28 -2.46 -29.64 -5.30
C GLU A 28 -2.55 -29.05 -6.71
N MET A 29 -2.39 -27.72 -6.83
CA MET A 29 -2.17 -27.03 -8.11
C MET A 29 -0.67 -26.73 -8.24
N ILE A 30 -0.01 -27.33 -9.23
CA ILE A 30 1.42 -27.13 -9.51
C ILE A 30 1.56 -26.30 -10.80
N VAL A 31 2.30 -25.19 -10.73
CA VAL A 31 2.65 -24.38 -11.91
C VAL A 31 4.11 -24.65 -12.28
N SER A 32 4.31 -25.58 -13.22
CA SER A 32 5.62 -26.18 -13.49
C SER A 32 6.60 -25.31 -14.30
N SER A 33 6.16 -24.19 -14.88
CA SER A 33 6.93 -23.43 -15.86
C SER A 33 6.91 -21.90 -15.67
N GLY A 34 6.52 -21.39 -14.49
CA GLY A 34 6.63 -19.95 -14.20
C GLY A 34 5.69 -19.43 -13.11
N ASN A 35 5.46 -18.12 -13.13
CA ASN A 35 4.61 -17.40 -12.19
C ASN A 35 3.13 -17.73 -12.45
N GLY A 36 2.54 -18.59 -11.61
CA GLY A 36 1.09 -18.73 -11.51
C GLY A 36 0.50 -17.52 -10.82
N ILE A 37 -0.45 -16.83 -11.45
CA ILE A 37 -1.18 -15.74 -10.82
C ILE A 37 -2.64 -16.12 -10.73
N VAL A 38 -3.13 -16.33 -9.51
CA VAL A 38 -4.57 -16.37 -9.23
C VAL A 38 -5.01 -14.94 -8.97
N LYS A 39 -5.72 -14.35 -9.93
CA LYS A 39 -6.42 -13.09 -9.71
C LYS A 39 -7.86 -13.40 -9.38
N SER A 40 -8.38 -12.79 -8.32
CA SER A 40 -9.82 -12.79 -8.09
C SER A 40 -10.53 -12.11 -9.28
N ASN A 41 -11.67 -12.66 -9.70
CA ASN A 41 -12.65 -12.00 -10.57
C ASN A 41 -13.49 -10.97 -9.80
N SER A 42 -13.41 -10.93 -8.47
CA SER A 42 -13.98 -9.78 -7.78
C SER A 42 -13.26 -8.52 -8.28
N GLY A 43 -14.00 -7.41 -8.44
CA GLY A 43 -13.42 -6.09 -8.78
C GLY A 43 -12.39 -5.61 -7.75
N THR A 44 -12.16 -6.40 -6.72
CA THR A 44 -11.39 -6.10 -5.53
C THR A 44 -9.94 -6.58 -5.68
N GLN A 45 -9.13 -5.86 -6.44
CA GLN A 45 -7.69 -6.14 -6.54
C GLN A 45 -6.93 -5.32 -5.50
N LEU A 46 -6.07 -6.00 -4.73
CA LEU A 46 -5.09 -5.32 -3.90
C LEU A 46 -4.10 -4.58 -4.80
N ARG A 47 -4.10 -3.26 -4.70
CA ARG A 47 -3.23 -2.37 -5.48
C ARG A 47 -2.25 -1.69 -4.52
N MET A 48 -0.98 -1.65 -4.91
CA MET A 48 0.09 -1.06 -4.11
C MET A 48 0.83 0.00 -4.91
N GLY A 49 1.17 1.10 -4.26
CA GLY A 49 1.82 2.25 -4.86
C GLY A 49 2.85 2.86 -3.93
N PHE A 50 3.89 3.43 -4.51
CA PHE A 50 4.92 4.17 -3.81
C PHE A 50 4.86 5.63 -4.25
N SER A 51 4.84 6.52 -3.28
CA SER A 51 4.87 7.97 -3.50
C SER A 51 5.87 8.62 -2.55
N SER A 52 6.27 9.85 -2.85
CA SER A 52 7.17 10.60 -2.00
C SER A 52 6.91 12.09 -2.14
N GLY A 53 7.17 12.85 -1.09
CA GLY A 53 7.11 14.31 -1.15
C GLY A 53 8.09 14.97 -0.19
N ASN A 54 8.51 16.18 -0.56
CA ASN A 54 9.41 16.97 0.26
C ASN A 54 8.61 17.66 1.37
N VAL A 55 9.22 17.77 2.53
CA VAL A 55 8.69 18.51 3.66
C VAL A 55 9.80 19.26 4.35
N SER A 56 9.48 20.49 4.71
CA SER A 56 10.32 21.40 5.47
C SER A 56 9.43 22.07 6.50
N ALA A 57 9.51 21.59 7.74
CA ALA A 57 8.67 22.03 8.83
C ALA A 57 9.54 22.40 10.04
N THR A 58 9.19 23.47 10.74
CA THR A 58 9.74 23.75 12.08
C THR A 58 8.60 23.68 13.07
N VAL A 59 8.75 22.82 14.07
CA VAL A 59 7.69 22.48 15.01
C VAL A 59 8.17 22.80 16.42
N ALA A 60 7.41 23.65 17.11
CA ALA A 60 7.68 23.97 18.51
C ALA A 60 7.65 22.71 19.39
N SER A 61 8.27 22.79 20.57
CA SER A 61 8.23 21.69 21.54
C SER A 61 6.80 21.33 21.91
N ASN A 62 6.51 20.03 21.98
CA ASN A 62 5.20 19.49 22.36
C ASN A 62 4.04 20.05 21.49
N SER A 63 4.31 20.28 20.20
CA SER A 63 3.37 20.82 19.23
C SER A 63 3.34 19.97 17.95
N SER A 64 2.32 20.20 17.12
CA SER A 64 2.10 19.48 15.87
C SER A 64 2.03 20.45 14.70
N VAL A 65 2.43 19.97 13.52
CA VAL A 65 2.08 20.59 12.24
C VAL A 65 1.67 19.49 11.28
N SER A 66 0.75 19.80 10.36
CA SER A 66 0.34 18.87 9.30
C SER A 66 0.81 19.37 7.94
N ALA A 67 1.09 18.42 7.05
CA ALA A 67 1.35 18.69 5.65
C ALA A 67 0.65 17.66 4.77
N THR A 68 0.15 18.11 3.62
CA THR A 68 -0.55 17.26 2.65
C THR A 68 0.43 16.73 1.62
N PHE A 69 0.32 15.43 1.32
CA PHE A 69 1.10 14.75 0.31
C PHE A 69 0.17 14.10 -0.71
N ASN A 70 0.57 14.13 -1.98
CA ASN A 70 -0.09 13.33 -3.01
C ASN A 70 0.31 11.86 -2.84
N ILE A 71 -0.66 10.96 -2.93
CA ILE A 71 -0.45 9.51 -2.93
C ILE A 71 -0.60 8.95 -4.33
N THR A 72 -0.17 7.69 -4.52
CA THR A 72 -0.29 7.02 -5.83
C THR A 72 -1.76 6.98 -6.26
N PRO A 73 -2.12 7.53 -7.44
CA PRO A 73 -3.46 7.40 -7.95
C PRO A 73 -3.66 5.97 -8.47
N PHE A 74 -4.65 5.28 -7.93
CA PHE A 74 -5.05 3.98 -8.46
C PHE A 74 -6.16 4.17 -9.50
N ALA A 75 -6.17 3.36 -10.56
CA ALA A 75 -7.22 3.41 -11.57
C ALA A 75 -8.47 2.66 -11.08
N GLY A 76 -9.65 3.22 -11.33
CA GLY A 76 -10.94 2.68 -10.89
C GLY A 76 -11.50 3.42 -9.67
N THR A 77 -12.39 2.78 -8.91
CA THR A 77 -12.76 3.24 -7.57
C THR A 77 -11.53 3.10 -6.66
N ASN A 78 -11.30 4.14 -5.86
CA ASN A 78 -10.25 4.16 -4.87
C ASN A 78 -10.95 4.29 -3.53
N SER A 79 -11.39 3.16 -2.96
CA SER A 79 -11.90 3.15 -1.60
C SER A 79 -10.92 2.45 -0.66
N ASN A 80 -11.01 2.73 0.64
CA ASN A 80 -10.22 2.08 1.69
C ASN A 80 -8.70 2.11 1.46
N ILE A 81 -8.15 3.27 1.08
CA ILE A 81 -6.69 3.43 0.97
C ILE A 81 -6.07 3.46 2.37
N ARG A 82 -5.03 2.64 2.57
CA ARG A 82 -4.17 2.65 3.75
C ARG A 82 -2.81 3.20 3.37
N VAL A 83 -2.33 4.18 4.13
CA VAL A 83 -1.02 4.79 3.94
C VAL A 83 -0.11 4.38 5.09
N SER A 84 1.09 3.94 4.76
CA SER A 84 2.16 3.66 5.70
C SER A 84 3.36 4.54 5.39
N ILE A 85 4.01 5.01 6.45
CA ILE A 85 5.21 5.84 6.39
C ILE A 85 6.36 5.03 6.97
N ALA A 86 7.44 4.93 6.21
CA ALA A 86 8.72 4.44 6.71
C ALA A 86 9.76 5.54 6.50
N GLN A 87 10.13 6.24 7.56
CA GLN A 87 11.19 7.24 7.50
C GLN A 87 12.20 7.06 8.62
N PHE A 88 13.47 7.04 8.23
CA PHE A 88 14.59 7.15 9.14
C PHE A 88 15.01 8.62 9.24
N GLN A 89 15.03 9.17 10.45
CA GLN A 89 15.43 10.55 10.68
C GLN A 89 16.74 10.60 11.49
N PRO A 90 17.88 10.90 10.86
CA PRO A 90 19.07 11.29 11.60
C PRO A 90 18.94 12.75 12.04
N ALA A 91 19.24 13.08 13.30
CA ALA A 91 19.31 14.48 13.73
C ALA A 91 20.56 15.14 13.16
N SER A 92 20.43 16.33 12.59
CA SER A 92 21.59 17.13 12.21
C SER A 92 22.21 17.79 13.46
N GLY A 93 23.48 17.53 13.72
CA GLY A 93 24.29 18.27 14.69
C GLY A 93 24.27 17.80 16.15
N SER A 94 23.62 16.68 16.51
CA SER A 94 23.71 16.12 17.87
C SER A 94 24.47 14.80 17.87
N GLY A 95 25.43 14.66 18.78
CA GLY A 95 26.34 13.51 18.85
C GLY A 95 25.68 12.16 19.14
N THR A 96 24.38 12.07 19.47
CA THR A 96 23.70 10.81 19.79
C THR A 96 22.15 10.83 19.75
N GLY A 97 21.47 11.94 19.48
CA GLY A 97 20.02 12.03 19.69
C GLY A 97 19.21 11.88 18.40
N PHE A 98 18.36 10.85 18.28
CA PHE A 98 17.23 10.91 17.35
C PHE A 98 16.35 12.11 17.75
N THR A 99 15.93 12.96 16.80
CA THR A 99 14.88 13.94 17.05
C THR A 99 13.56 13.20 17.22
N HIS A 100 12.86 13.43 18.34
CA HIS A 100 11.59 12.75 18.65
C HIS A 100 10.42 13.35 17.86
N PHE A 101 10.43 13.18 16.53
CA PHE A 101 9.24 13.40 15.74
C PHE A 101 8.41 12.13 15.69
N ILE A 102 7.14 12.25 16.08
CA ILE A 102 6.13 11.24 15.81
C ILE A 102 5.45 11.67 14.51
N ILE A 103 5.56 10.83 13.48
CA ILE A 103 4.99 11.08 12.16
C ILE A 103 3.83 10.13 11.98
N THR A 104 2.64 10.65 11.68
CA THR A 104 1.44 9.83 11.61
C THR A 104 0.57 10.27 10.43
N PRO A 105 0.13 9.35 9.55
CA PRO A 105 -0.95 9.63 8.63
C PRO A 105 -2.20 9.99 9.43
N HIS A 106 -2.74 11.18 9.22
CA HIS A 106 -3.87 11.71 9.97
C HIS A 106 -5.20 11.48 9.23
N ASP A 107 -5.27 11.90 7.96
CA ASP A 107 -6.46 11.75 7.13
C ASP A 107 -6.09 11.38 5.69
N VAL A 108 -6.90 10.52 5.05
CA VAL A 108 -6.68 10.07 3.68
C VAL A 108 -7.87 10.51 2.85
N ASP A 109 -7.64 11.45 1.93
CA ASP A 109 -8.61 11.92 0.95
C ASP A 109 -8.44 11.11 -0.34
N ASP A 110 -9.22 10.04 -0.44
CA ASP A 110 -9.20 9.11 -1.57
C ASP A 110 -9.75 9.74 -2.87
N ALA A 111 -10.69 10.69 -2.76
CA ALA A 111 -11.25 11.41 -3.90
C ALA A 111 -10.20 12.29 -4.59
N ASN A 112 -9.31 12.91 -3.82
CA ASN A 112 -8.24 13.75 -4.34
C ASN A 112 -6.88 13.05 -4.44
N ASN A 113 -6.78 11.78 -4.02
CA ASN A 113 -5.53 11.02 -3.92
C ASN A 113 -4.49 11.76 -3.06
N GLN A 114 -4.89 12.14 -1.85
CA GLN A 114 -4.04 12.85 -0.90
C GLN A 114 -4.06 12.21 0.49
N VAL A 115 -3.00 12.47 1.25
CA VAL A 115 -2.92 12.14 2.68
C VAL A 115 -2.39 13.34 3.44
N GLU A 116 -3.08 13.68 4.53
CA GLU A 116 -2.54 14.59 5.52
C GLU A 116 -1.65 13.81 6.49
N VAL A 117 -0.42 14.28 6.70
CA VAL A 117 0.53 13.70 7.63
C VAL A 117 0.84 14.70 8.72
N THR A 118 0.67 14.29 9.97
CA THR A 118 1.00 15.09 11.14
C THR A 118 2.41 14.77 11.64
N PHE A 119 3.17 15.83 11.91
CA PHE A 119 4.50 15.80 12.50
C PHE A 119 4.38 16.40 13.89
N PHE A 120 4.48 15.56 14.92
CA PHE A 120 4.46 15.97 16.32
C PHE A 120 5.88 15.96 16.89
N ASN A 121 6.31 17.07 17.47
CA ASN A 121 7.60 17.18 18.15
C ASN A 121 7.44 16.87 19.63
N ALA A 122 7.84 15.67 20.05
CA ALA A 122 7.83 15.24 21.45
C ALA A 122 9.07 15.71 22.23
N GLY A 123 9.94 16.50 21.61
CA GLY A 123 11.13 17.08 22.23
C GLY A 123 10.82 18.29 23.12
N SER A 124 11.78 18.64 23.98
CA SER A 124 11.70 19.78 24.90
C SER A 124 12.05 21.13 24.26
N THR A 125 12.46 21.14 22.98
CA THR A 125 12.80 22.35 22.23
C THR A 125 12.18 22.31 20.84
N SER A 126 12.05 23.48 20.20
CA SER A 126 11.71 23.54 18.78
C SER A 126 12.71 22.75 17.94
N ALA A 127 12.22 22.05 16.93
CA ALA A 127 13.04 21.25 16.02
C ALA A 127 12.52 21.40 14.59
N SER A 128 13.43 21.23 13.63
CA SER A 128 13.09 21.25 12.21
C SER A 128 13.16 19.84 11.62
N PHE A 129 12.18 19.54 10.78
CA PHE A 129 12.12 18.36 9.95
C PHE A 129 12.28 18.80 8.49
N ASN A 130 13.39 18.40 7.87
CA ASN A 130 13.69 18.73 6.48
C ASN A 130 14.10 17.45 5.76
N GLY A 131 13.32 17.05 4.75
CA GLY A 131 13.65 15.88 3.97
C GLY A 131 12.53 15.45 3.02
N THR A 132 12.65 14.22 2.54
CA THR A 132 11.66 13.57 1.70
C THR A 132 10.99 12.47 2.51
N LEU A 133 9.66 12.54 2.59
CA LEU A 133 8.83 11.49 3.16
C LEU A 133 8.52 10.47 2.06
N TYR A 134 8.74 9.18 2.35
CA TYR A 134 8.36 8.08 1.46
C TYR A 134 7.11 7.38 1.99
N LEU A 135 6.16 7.15 1.10
CA LEU A 135 4.82 6.67 1.40
C LEU A 135 4.57 5.36 0.64
N LEU A 136 4.17 4.34 1.39
CA LEU A 136 3.57 3.13 0.84
C LEU A 136 2.05 3.27 0.92
N CYS A 137 1.37 3.15 -0.21
CA CYS A 137 -0.08 3.23 -0.30
C CYS A 137 -0.62 1.88 -0.75
N VAL A 138 -1.64 1.40 -0.04
CA VAL A 138 -2.32 0.14 -0.34
C VAL A 138 -3.80 0.45 -0.50
N ALA A 139 -4.35 0.18 -1.67
CA ALA A 139 -5.78 0.29 -1.93
C ALA A 139 -6.38 -1.11 -2.04
N THR A 140 -7.45 -1.33 -1.30
CA THR A 140 -8.37 -2.43 -1.51
C THR A 140 -9.66 -1.80 -1.99
N ASP A 141 -9.96 -1.97 -3.27
CA ASP A 141 -11.34 -2.32 -3.51
C ASP A 141 -11.42 -3.80 -3.25
#